data_AF-A0A3D2HRJ2-F1
#
_entry.id   AF-A0A3D2HRJ2-F1
#
_cell.length_a   1.000
_cell.length_b   1.000
_cell.length_c   1.000
_cell.angle_alpha   90.00
_cell.angle_beta   90.00
_cell.angle_gamma   90.00
#
_symmetry.space_group_name_H-M   'P 1'
#
loop_
_entity.id
_entity.type
_entity.pdbx_description
1 polymer ?
#
loop_
_entity_poly.entity_id
_entity_poly.type
_entity_poly.pdbx_seq_one_letter_code
_entity_poly.pdbx_strand_id
1 'polypeptide(L)'
;MEKTEKYKSTQECEKLTGIKARKVAELCGGGEIDGYKTKSNTYMVNIDSLQEWQNKHLDYTPKPKFLGNPALAFGDLELDFDTYFKPILSANKDDEIFSPMRNEYQLRYWIANNGRVFDSDVGIYLQPDIKNGYYYVNLKRNHNKYEHFYIHYGVAYYFCKGWLVKDEVHHIDKNPLNNHSKNLIWVTKAEHRELHKLLKNGDKKGYRKRIREIRKENKKW
;
A
#
# COMPACT_ATOMS: atom_id res chain seq x y z
N MET A 1 -28.12 1.93 -36.58
CA MET A 1 -28.27 1.54 -35.16
C MET A 1 -26.96 1.62 -34.35
N GLU A 2 -25.87 2.20 -34.88
CA GLU A 2 -24.57 2.32 -34.17
C GLU A 2 -24.33 3.68 -33.46
N LYS A 3 -25.09 4.74 -33.77
CA LYS A 3 -24.86 6.08 -33.20
C LYS A 3 -25.15 6.19 -31.70
N THR A 4 -25.87 5.25 -31.09
CA THR A 4 -26.32 5.34 -29.69
C THR A 4 -25.35 4.72 -28.67
N GLU A 5 -24.38 3.90 -29.10
CA GLU A 5 -23.41 3.32 -28.15
C GLU A 5 -22.25 4.26 -27.82
N LYS A 6 -21.85 5.10 -28.79
CA LYS A 6 -20.67 5.98 -28.68
C LYS A 6 -20.94 7.32 -27.98
N TYR A 7 -22.17 7.81 -28.00
CA TYR A 7 -22.53 9.08 -27.34
C TYR A 7 -23.08 8.80 -25.94
N LYS A 8 -22.42 9.36 -24.93
CA LYS A 8 -22.78 9.22 -23.51
C LYS A 8 -23.17 10.57 -22.93
N SER A 9 -24.04 10.57 -21.94
CA SER A 9 -24.34 11.80 -21.18
C SER A 9 -23.08 12.29 -20.46
N THR A 10 -23.04 13.57 -20.08
CA THR A 10 -21.90 14.12 -19.32
C THR A 10 -21.67 13.43 -17.98
N GLN A 11 -22.73 12.92 -17.34
CA GLN A 11 -22.63 12.16 -16.09
C GLN A 11 -22.03 10.77 -16.31
N GLU A 12 -22.37 10.11 -17.42
CA GLU A 12 -21.75 8.84 -17.80
C GLU A 12 -20.29 9.03 -18.23
N CYS A 13 -19.98 10.11 -18.96
CA CYS A 13 -18.62 10.48 -19.30
C CYS A 13 -17.77 10.70 -18.05
N GLU A 14 -18.28 11.40 -17.04
CA GLU A 14 -17.57 11.61 -15.76
C GLU A 14 -17.25 10.28 -15.06
N LYS A 15 -18.18 9.31 -15.10
CA LYS A 15 -17.93 7.96 -14.55
C LYS A 15 -16.87 7.19 -15.32
N LEU A 16 -16.77 7.38 -16.63
CA LEU A 16 -15.86 6.63 -17.50
C LEU A 16 -14.46 7.24 -17.57
N THR A 17 -14.32 8.57 -17.60
CA THR A 17 -13.05 9.26 -17.82
C THR A 17 -12.52 10.00 -16.58
N GLY A 18 -13.35 10.16 -15.55
CA GLY A 18 -13.04 10.96 -14.36
C GLY A 18 -13.10 12.48 -14.58
N ILE A 19 -13.35 12.95 -15.82
CA ILE A 19 -13.48 14.38 -16.12
C ILE A 19 -14.85 14.86 -15.64
N LYS A 20 -14.87 15.87 -14.76
CA LYS A 20 -16.11 16.43 -14.21
C LYS A 20 -17.11 16.78 -15.31
N ALA A 21 -18.38 16.39 -15.12
CA ALA A 21 -19.45 16.60 -16.09
C ALA A 21 -19.59 18.07 -16.52
N ARG A 22 -19.33 19.02 -15.61
CA ARG A 22 -19.30 20.45 -15.92
C ARG A 22 -18.21 20.80 -16.94
N LYS A 23 -17.01 20.24 -16.79
CA LYS A 23 -15.90 20.46 -17.74
C LYS A 23 -16.17 19.76 -19.07
N VAL A 24 -16.72 18.54 -19.05
CA VAL A 24 -17.16 17.84 -20.27
C VAL A 24 -18.20 18.67 -21.06
N ALA A 25 -19.16 19.27 -20.36
CA ALA A 25 -20.16 20.16 -20.98
C ALA A 25 -19.54 21.44 -21.57
N GLU A 26 -18.56 22.03 -20.88
CA GLU A 26 -17.82 23.21 -21.34
C GLU A 26 -17.01 22.90 -22.62
N LEU A 27 -16.30 21.78 -22.64
CA LEU A 27 -15.51 21.34 -23.80
C LEU A 27 -16.39 21.03 -25.01
N CYS A 28 -17.52 20.36 -24.78
CA CYS A 28 -18.48 20.06 -25.84
C CYS A 28 -19.15 21.34 -26.36
N GLY A 29 -19.54 22.26 -25.46
CA GLY A 29 -20.10 23.56 -25.83
C GLY A 29 -19.09 24.49 -26.53
N GLY A 30 -17.80 24.36 -26.21
CA GLY A 30 -16.69 25.07 -26.83
C GLY A 30 -16.21 24.46 -28.16
N GLY A 31 -16.76 23.30 -28.56
CA GLY A 31 -16.38 22.60 -29.79
C GLY A 31 -15.03 21.90 -29.73
N GLU A 32 -14.45 21.72 -28.54
CA GLU A 32 -13.17 21.04 -28.36
C GLU A 32 -13.29 19.51 -28.41
N ILE A 33 -14.50 18.98 -28.13
CA ILE A 33 -14.83 17.55 -28.20
C ILE A 33 -16.16 17.36 -28.95
N ASP A 34 -16.26 16.26 -29.70
CA ASP A 34 -17.46 15.94 -30.48
C ASP A 34 -18.64 15.59 -29.55
N GLY A 35 -19.78 16.22 -29.82
CA GLY A 35 -21.00 16.04 -29.06
C GLY A 35 -22.09 17.00 -29.49
N TYR A 36 -23.28 16.79 -28.95
CA TYR A 36 -24.43 17.63 -29.25
C TYR A 36 -25.29 17.84 -28.00
N LYS A 37 -26.05 18.93 -28.02
CA LYS A 37 -26.97 19.28 -26.95
C LYS A 37 -28.37 18.78 -27.28
N THR A 38 -28.98 18.05 -26.35
CA THR A 38 -30.35 17.56 -26.50
C THR A 38 -31.37 18.67 -26.22
N LYS A 39 -32.63 18.44 -26.60
CA LYS A 39 -33.77 19.32 -26.27
C LYS A 39 -33.99 19.48 -24.75
N SER A 40 -33.51 18.52 -23.95
CA SER A 40 -33.55 18.56 -22.48
C SER A 40 -32.37 19.31 -21.85
N ASN A 41 -31.61 20.08 -22.65
CA ASN A 41 -30.46 20.86 -22.21
C ASN A 41 -29.29 19.99 -21.68
N THR A 42 -29.25 18.70 -22.03
CA THR A 42 -28.21 17.75 -21.65
C THR A 42 -27.20 17.59 -22.78
N TYR A 43 -25.90 17.53 -22.49
CA TYR A 43 -24.89 17.24 -23.51
C TYR A 43 -24.70 15.72 -23.67
N MET A 44 -24.73 15.27 -24.92
CA MET A 44 -24.37 13.92 -25.34
C MET A 44 -23.03 14.00 -26.04
N VAL A 45 -22.03 13.33 -25.49
CA VAL A 45 -20.63 13.47 -25.89
C VAL A 45 -20.10 12.17 -26.45
N ASN A 46 -19.39 12.26 -27.57
CA ASN A 46 -18.70 11.14 -28.17
C ASN A 46 -17.52 10.73 -27.27
N ILE A 47 -17.57 9.51 -26.73
CA ILE A 47 -16.59 9.04 -25.76
C ILE A 47 -15.17 8.96 -26.37
N ASP A 48 -15.05 8.58 -27.63
CA ASP A 48 -13.76 8.44 -28.33
C ASP A 48 -13.10 9.81 -28.49
N SER A 49 -13.88 10.84 -28.88
CA SER A 49 -13.39 12.22 -29.02
C SER A 49 -12.97 12.82 -27.67
N LEU A 50 -13.71 12.52 -26.60
CA LEU A 50 -13.33 12.94 -25.25
C LEU A 50 -12.03 12.26 -24.79
N GLN A 51 -11.84 10.98 -25.11
CA GLN A 51 -10.61 10.24 -24.81
C GLN A 51 -9.41 10.76 -25.63
N GLU A 52 -9.61 11.10 -26.90
CA GLU A 52 -8.59 11.74 -27.74
C GLU A 52 -8.20 13.11 -27.19
N TRP A 53 -9.18 13.93 -26.82
CA TRP A 53 -8.93 15.23 -26.18
C TRP A 53 -8.20 15.06 -24.86
N GLN A 54 -8.59 14.07 -24.04
CA GLN A 54 -7.91 13.71 -22.80
C GLN A 54 -6.45 13.32 -23.06
N ASN A 55 -6.19 12.44 -24.03
CA ASN A 55 -4.83 12.01 -24.37
C ASN A 55 -3.97 13.16 -24.93
N LYS A 56 -4.58 14.13 -25.62
CA LYS A 56 -3.90 15.25 -26.27
C LYS A 56 -3.61 16.42 -25.32
N HIS A 57 -4.50 16.72 -24.39
CA HIS A 57 -4.42 17.90 -23.52
C HIS A 57 -4.05 17.57 -22.07
N LEU A 58 -4.23 16.32 -21.66
CA LEU A 58 -3.72 15.78 -20.39
C LEU A 58 -2.58 14.85 -20.75
N ASP A 59 -1.39 15.42 -20.97
CA ASP A 59 -0.14 14.79 -21.40
C ASP A 59 0.21 13.51 -20.59
N TYR A 60 -0.45 12.39 -20.91
CA TYR A 60 -0.35 11.12 -20.18
C TYR A 60 -0.07 9.98 -21.15
N THR A 61 1.19 9.89 -21.58
CA THR A 61 1.82 8.57 -21.64
C THR A 61 1.60 7.87 -20.29
N PRO A 62 1.14 6.60 -20.22
CA PRO A 62 1.36 5.78 -19.04
C PRO A 62 2.86 5.45 -18.99
N LYS A 63 3.68 6.47 -18.72
CA LYS A 63 4.91 6.22 -18.00
C LYS A 63 4.44 5.79 -16.62
N PRO A 64 4.83 4.62 -16.10
CA PRO A 64 4.84 4.49 -14.66
C PRO A 64 5.60 5.71 -14.15
N LYS A 65 4.90 6.62 -13.47
CA LYS A 65 5.57 7.62 -12.65
C LYS A 65 6.16 6.85 -11.48
N PHE A 66 7.24 6.15 -11.76
CA PHE A 66 8.41 6.20 -10.93
C PHE A 66 8.85 7.68 -10.90
N LEU A 67 8.12 8.53 -10.16
CA LEU A 67 8.69 9.75 -9.61
C LEU A 67 9.58 9.32 -8.44
N GLY A 68 10.68 8.67 -8.81
CA GLY A 68 11.58 8.03 -7.87
C GLY A 68 12.72 7.29 -8.57
N ASN A 69 13.36 7.86 -9.60
CA ASN A 69 14.82 7.71 -9.63
C ASN A 69 15.33 8.38 -8.34
N PRO A 70 16.32 7.83 -7.64
CA PRO A 70 16.42 7.61 -6.19
C PRO A 70 16.93 8.87 -5.46
N ALA A 71 16.66 10.03 -6.05
CA ALA A 71 16.95 11.36 -5.57
C ALA A 71 15.63 12.10 -5.27
N LEU A 72 14.60 11.38 -4.80
CA LEU A 72 13.72 12.02 -3.82
C LEU A 72 14.66 12.51 -2.74
N ALA A 73 14.73 13.82 -2.54
CA ALA A 73 15.15 14.40 -1.28
C ALA A 73 14.12 13.92 -0.26
N PHE A 74 14.24 12.64 0.10
CA PHE A 74 13.72 12.10 1.32
C PHE A 74 14.41 12.95 2.38
N GLY A 75 13.75 14.00 2.87
CA GLY A 75 14.35 14.93 3.82
C GLY A 75 15.05 14.16 4.92
N ASP A 76 16.34 14.43 5.14
CA ASP A 76 17.22 13.77 6.11
C ASP A 76 16.98 12.26 6.29
N LEU A 77 16.62 11.58 5.20
CA LEU A 77 16.31 10.16 5.26
C LEU A 77 17.63 9.43 5.13
N GLU A 78 18.24 9.19 6.28
CA GLU A 78 19.37 8.27 6.39
C GLU A 78 18.88 6.88 5.98
N LEU A 79 19.09 6.57 4.70
CA LEU A 79 18.98 5.24 4.13
C LEU A 79 20.31 4.54 4.41
N ASP A 80 20.30 3.57 5.32
CA ASP A 80 21.42 2.64 5.39
C ASP A 80 21.45 1.78 4.10
N PHE A 81 22.63 1.34 3.67
CA PHE A 81 22.81 0.51 2.46
C PHE A 81 22.02 -0.81 2.49
N ASP A 82 21.50 -1.20 3.66
CA ASP A 82 20.80 -2.46 3.93
C ASP A 82 19.27 -2.27 4.09
N THR A 83 18.73 -1.07 3.85
CA THR A 83 17.31 -0.79 4.05
C THR A 83 16.52 -1.16 2.80
N TYR A 84 15.61 -2.11 2.97
CA TYR A 84 14.68 -2.54 1.91
C TYR A 84 13.27 -2.11 2.28
N PHE A 85 12.55 -1.50 1.33
CA PHE A 85 11.15 -1.13 1.49
C PHE A 85 10.22 -2.09 0.77
N LYS A 86 9.06 -2.33 1.37
CA LYS A 86 7.92 -3.00 0.74
C LYS A 86 6.65 -2.17 0.96
N PRO A 87 5.76 -2.09 -0.02
CA PRO A 87 4.48 -1.43 0.19
C PRO A 87 3.62 -2.24 1.16
N ILE A 88 2.95 -1.56 2.08
CA ILE A 88 1.93 -2.19 2.94
C ILE A 88 0.66 -2.32 2.10
N LEU A 89 0.38 -3.55 1.67
CA LEU A 89 -0.87 -3.91 1.01
C LEU A 89 -1.95 -4.09 2.08
N SER A 90 -3.09 -3.42 1.92
CA SER A 90 -4.22 -3.64 2.83
C SER A 90 -4.79 -5.05 2.64
N ALA A 91 -5.02 -5.74 3.75
CA ALA A 91 -5.47 -7.13 3.78
C ALA A 91 -6.93 -7.33 3.35
N ASN A 92 -7.68 -6.27 3.03
CA ASN A 92 -9.07 -6.40 2.61
C ASN A 92 -9.16 -6.53 1.09
N LYS A 93 -9.52 -7.75 0.67
CA LYS A 93 -9.96 -8.07 -0.69
C LYS A 93 -11.30 -7.44 -1.08
N ASP A 94 -12.00 -6.80 -0.16
CA ASP A 94 -13.24 -6.11 -0.44
C ASP A 94 -13.16 -4.66 0.05
N ASP A 95 -13.22 -3.78 -0.94
CA ASP A 95 -13.61 -2.38 -0.90
C ASP A 95 -12.88 -1.39 0.02
N GLU A 96 -12.53 -0.29 -0.64
CA GLU A 96 -12.11 1.00 -0.13
C GLU A 96 -10.71 1.07 0.53
N ILE A 97 -9.67 0.98 -0.32
CA ILE A 97 -8.66 2.04 -0.45
C ILE A 97 -8.77 2.57 -1.88
N PHE A 98 -10.01 2.87 -2.28
CA PHE A 98 -10.36 3.36 -3.59
C PHE A 98 -10.86 4.79 -3.42
N SER A 99 -10.06 5.75 -3.86
CA SER A 99 -10.63 7.03 -4.25
C SER A 99 -11.02 6.88 -5.71
N PRO A 100 -12.32 6.81 -6.07
CA PRO A 100 -12.74 6.75 -7.47
C PRO A 100 -12.35 8.00 -8.27
N MET A 101 -11.73 9.03 -7.63
CA MET A 101 -11.23 10.23 -8.28
C MET A 101 -9.79 10.13 -8.80
N ARG A 102 -9.05 9.05 -8.53
CA ARG A 102 -7.70 8.85 -9.06
C ARG A 102 -7.61 7.46 -9.66
N ASN A 103 -7.59 7.36 -11.00
CA ASN A 103 -7.23 6.16 -11.76
C ASN A 103 -5.74 5.80 -11.59
N GLU A 104 -5.22 5.88 -10.36
CA GLU A 104 -3.82 5.62 -10.04
C GLU A 104 -3.77 4.75 -8.78
N TYR A 105 -3.21 3.55 -8.91
CA TYR A 105 -2.81 2.73 -7.77
C TYR A 105 -1.72 3.48 -6.99
N GLN A 106 -2.09 4.31 -6.02
CA GLN A 106 -1.13 4.93 -5.11
C GLN A 106 -0.99 4.07 -3.85
N LEU A 107 0.13 3.35 -3.78
CA LEU A 107 0.58 2.67 -2.57
C LEU A 107 0.99 3.74 -1.56
N ARG A 108 0.13 4.01 -0.58
CA ARG A 108 0.30 5.07 0.39
C ARG A 108 1.36 4.77 1.45
N TYR A 109 1.35 3.55 1.99
CA TYR A 109 2.20 3.20 3.12
C TYR A 109 3.28 2.20 2.72
N TRP A 110 4.48 2.40 3.25
CA TRP A 110 5.65 1.58 2.99
C TRP A 110 6.29 1.19 4.31
N ILE A 111 6.82 -0.03 4.38
CA ILE A 111 7.52 -0.51 5.56
C ILE A 111 8.94 -0.92 5.20
N ALA A 112 9.89 -0.48 6.01
CA ALA A 112 11.29 -0.87 5.93
C ALA A 112 11.55 -2.16 6.72
N ASN A 113 12.56 -2.92 6.31
CA ASN A 113 13.04 -4.11 7.03
C ASN A 113 13.56 -3.85 8.45
N ASN A 114 13.80 -2.59 8.84
CA ASN A 114 14.15 -2.16 10.20
C ASN A 114 12.93 -1.72 11.05
N GLY A 115 11.72 -1.71 10.48
CA GLY A 115 10.48 -1.36 11.16
C GLY A 115 10.04 0.09 11.05
N ARG A 116 10.74 0.95 10.28
CA ARG A 116 10.23 2.27 9.94
C ARG A 116 9.05 2.17 8.97
N VAL A 117 8.01 2.97 9.18
CA VAL A 117 6.83 3.05 8.29
C VAL A 117 6.75 4.44 7.69
N PHE A 118 6.67 4.52 6.37
CA PHE A 118 6.65 5.76 5.59
C PHE A 118 5.28 5.96 4.96
N ASP A 119 4.72 7.16 5.09
CA ASP A 119 3.50 7.60 4.39
C ASP A 119 3.93 8.45 3.18
N SER A 120 3.75 7.91 1.98
CA SER A 120 4.13 8.57 0.73
C SER A 120 3.17 9.67 0.30
N ASP A 121 1.95 9.75 0.86
CA ASP A 121 1.02 10.85 0.56
C ASP A 121 1.55 12.18 1.13
N VAL A 122 2.13 12.12 2.33
CA VAL A 122 2.65 13.29 3.06
C VAL A 122 4.17 13.36 3.09
N GLY A 123 4.86 12.28 2.71
CA GLY A 123 6.32 12.23 2.61
C GLY A 123 7.04 12.14 3.97
N ILE A 124 6.44 11.50 4.98
CA ILE A 124 7.02 11.42 6.34
C ILE A 124 7.11 9.97 6.85
N TYR A 125 8.04 9.73 7.77
CA TYR A 125 7.97 8.55 8.63
C TYR A 125 6.89 8.73 9.70
N LEU A 126 6.03 7.73 9.84
CA LEU A 126 5.07 7.67 10.93
C LEU A 126 5.80 7.39 12.24
N GLN A 127 5.51 8.19 13.25
CA GLN A 127 5.98 7.95 14.60
C GLN A 127 5.18 6.77 15.20
N PRO A 128 5.84 5.66 15.58
CA PRO A 128 5.16 4.56 16.24
C PRO A 128 4.79 4.92 17.67
N ASP A 129 3.68 4.34 18.12
CA ASP A 129 3.23 4.34 19.51
C ASP A 129 3.30 2.90 20.07
N ILE A 130 3.18 2.72 21.38
CA ILE A 130 3.29 1.43 22.06
C ILE A 130 1.92 0.98 22.55
N LYS A 131 1.49 -0.21 22.12
CA LYS A 131 0.28 -0.87 22.63
C LYS A 131 0.61 -2.30 23.01
N ASN A 132 0.28 -2.68 24.25
CA ASN A 132 0.59 -3.99 24.81
C ASN A 132 2.08 -4.38 24.70
N GLY A 133 2.97 -3.39 24.80
CA GLY A 133 4.42 -3.59 24.69
C GLY A 133 4.98 -3.66 23.27
N TYR A 134 4.15 -3.53 22.23
CA TYR A 134 4.58 -3.59 20.83
C TYR A 134 4.39 -2.24 20.12
N TYR A 135 5.33 -1.91 19.24
CA TYR A 135 5.17 -0.77 18.34
C TYR A 135 4.06 -1.03 17.32
N TYR A 136 3.20 -0.02 17.17
CA TYR A 136 2.15 0.03 16.17
C TYR A 136 2.03 1.45 15.58
N VAL A 137 1.42 1.55 14.41
CA VAL A 137 1.01 2.81 13.78
C VAL A 137 -0.45 2.75 13.37
N ASN A 138 -1.09 3.91 13.25
CA ASN A 138 -2.44 4.02 12.73
C ASN A 138 -2.38 4.32 11.23
N LEU A 139 -2.76 3.36 10.41
CA LEU A 139 -2.82 3.54 8.96
C LEU A 139 -4.21 4.02 8.56
N LYS A 140 -4.30 5.09 7.79
CA LYS A 140 -5.55 5.60 7.27
C LYS A 140 -6.03 4.69 6.13
N ARG A 141 -7.19 4.04 6.31
CA ARG A 141 -7.82 3.22 5.27
C ARG A 141 -8.67 4.07 4.33
N ASN A 142 -9.61 4.85 4.90
CA ASN A 142 -10.51 5.75 4.17
C ASN A 142 -10.71 7.08 4.89
N HIS A 143 -11.61 7.93 4.37
CA HIS A 143 -11.85 9.30 4.82
C HIS A 143 -11.94 9.46 6.35
N ASN A 144 -12.41 8.46 7.11
CA ASN A 144 -12.47 8.51 8.58
C ASN A 144 -12.15 7.18 9.30
N LYS A 145 -11.49 6.22 8.63
CA LYS A 145 -11.19 4.91 9.25
C LYS A 145 -9.69 4.71 9.35
N TYR A 146 -9.24 4.35 10.54
CA TYR A 146 -7.84 3.99 10.83
C TYR A 146 -7.76 2.52 11.23
N GLU A 147 -6.68 1.87 10.83
CA GLU A 147 -6.35 0.51 11.19
C GLU A 147 -5.07 0.49 12.03
N HIS A 148 -5.09 -0.28 13.11
CA HIS A 148 -3.90 -0.52 13.90
C HIS A 148 -2.99 -1.51 13.18
N PHE A 149 -1.81 -1.05 12.78
CA PHE A 149 -0.81 -1.87 12.12
C PHE A 149 0.36 -2.13 13.06
N TYR A 150 0.50 -3.38 13.51
CA TYR A 150 1.62 -3.81 14.35
C TYR A 150 2.89 -3.98 13.51
N ILE A 151 3.92 -3.20 13.85
CA ILE A 151 5.13 -3.12 13.03
C ILE A 151 5.87 -4.45 12.96
N HIS A 152 6.01 -5.18 14.07
CA HIS A 152 6.69 -6.48 14.07
C HIS A 152 6.02 -7.51 13.14
N TYR A 153 4.67 -7.57 13.13
CA TYR A 153 3.94 -8.43 12.20
C TYR A 153 4.14 -8.00 10.76
N GLY A 154 4.05 -6.70 10.48
CA GLY A 154 4.33 -6.13 9.16
C GLY A 154 5.72 -6.51 8.66
N VAL A 155 6.76 -6.25 9.46
CA VAL A 155 8.14 -6.56 9.07
C VAL A 155 8.30 -8.06 8.86
N ALA A 156 7.79 -8.88 9.77
CA ALA A 156 7.89 -10.34 9.64
C ALA A 156 7.17 -10.86 8.39
N TYR A 157 6.00 -10.31 8.06
CA TYR A 157 5.25 -10.70 6.87
C TYR A 157 6.02 -10.39 5.57
N TYR A 158 6.59 -9.19 5.46
CA TYR A 158 7.25 -8.76 4.22
C TYR A 158 8.69 -9.24 4.07
N PHE A 159 9.41 -9.48 5.18
CA PHE A 159 10.86 -9.71 5.16
C PHE A 159 11.31 -11.04 5.78
N CYS A 160 10.41 -11.78 6.45
CA CYS A 160 10.75 -13.07 7.05
C CYS A 160 10.05 -14.24 6.33
N LYS A 161 10.73 -15.39 6.29
CA LYS A 161 10.19 -16.64 5.75
C LYS A 161 9.40 -17.41 6.81
N GLY A 162 8.50 -18.30 6.35
CA GLY A 162 7.69 -19.17 7.20
C GLY A 162 6.28 -18.67 7.53
N TRP A 163 5.88 -17.48 7.07
CA TRP A 163 4.56 -16.89 7.33
C TRP A 163 3.37 -17.73 6.82
N LEU A 164 3.60 -18.61 5.83
CA LEU A 164 2.56 -19.47 5.26
C LEU A 164 2.08 -20.59 6.21
N VAL A 165 2.95 -21.02 7.14
CA VAL A 165 2.74 -22.23 7.96
C VAL A 165 2.77 -21.95 9.46
N LYS A 166 3.09 -20.72 9.85
CA LYS A 166 3.32 -20.30 11.23
C LYS A 166 2.53 -19.03 11.52
N ASP A 167 1.97 -18.94 12.72
CA ASP A 167 0.95 -17.96 13.08
C ASP A 167 1.45 -16.89 14.07
N GLU A 168 2.61 -17.08 14.70
CA GLU A 168 3.16 -16.15 15.68
C GLU A 168 4.54 -15.61 15.25
N VAL A 169 4.83 -14.37 15.65
CA VAL A 169 6.13 -13.72 15.46
C VAL A 169 6.87 -13.68 16.79
N HIS A 170 8.12 -14.13 16.81
CA HIS A 170 9.00 -14.12 17.97
C HIS A 170 10.17 -13.13 17.79
N HIS A 171 10.43 -12.31 18.82
CA HIS A 171 11.60 -11.43 18.91
C HIS A 171 12.78 -12.18 19.55
N ILE A 172 13.85 -12.36 18.78
CA ILE A 172 14.99 -13.21 19.15
C ILE A 172 15.81 -12.64 20.31
N ASP A 173 15.93 -11.32 20.37
CA ASP A 173 16.60 -10.61 21.46
C ASP A 173 15.72 -10.39 22.71
N LYS A 174 14.43 -10.75 22.62
CA LYS A 174 13.38 -10.54 23.63
C LYS A 174 12.99 -9.07 23.84
N ASN A 175 13.41 -8.17 22.97
CA ASN A 175 12.98 -6.79 22.97
C ASN A 175 11.84 -6.60 21.95
N PRO A 176 10.58 -6.44 22.39
CA PRO A 176 9.44 -6.28 21.48
C PRO A 176 9.47 -4.98 20.66
N LEU A 177 10.37 -4.05 21.01
CA LEU A 177 10.58 -2.79 20.30
C LEU A 177 11.67 -2.88 19.22
N ASN A 178 12.48 -3.95 19.21
CA ASN A 178 13.46 -4.20 18.14
C ASN A 178 12.80 -4.94 16.97
N ASN A 179 12.23 -4.18 16.04
CA ASN A 179 11.50 -4.72 14.90
C ASN A 179 12.34 -4.95 13.66
N HIS A 180 13.67 -5.00 13.78
CA HIS A 180 14.51 -5.35 12.65
C HIS A 180 14.21 -6.79 12.20
N SER A 181 13.99 -7.02 10.91
CA SER A 181 13.69 -8.33 10.30
C SER A 181 14.62 -9.46 10.75
N LYS A 182 15.94 -9.21 10.82
CA LYS A 182 16.97 -10.12 11.39
C LYS A 182 16.70 -10.54 12.85
N ASN A 183 15.94 -9.77 13.63
CA ASN A 183 15.51 -10.05 15.01
C ASN A 183 14.15 -10.79 15.08
N LEU A 184 13.42 -10.88 13.97
CA LEU A 184 12.10 -11.49 13.93
C LEU A 184 12.15 -12.88 13.30
N ILE A 185 11.26 -13.76 13.75
CA ILE A 185 11.08 -15.10 13.18
C ILE A 185 9.66 -15.59 13.36
N TRP A 186 9.10 -16.20 12.31
CA TRP A 186 7.82 -16.89 12.39
C TRP A 186 7.97 -18.21 13.13
N VAL A 187 7.08 -18.45 14.11
CA VAL A 187 7.04 -19.64 14.98
C VAL A 187 5.61 -20.16 15.10
N THR A 188 5.47 -21.44 15.40
CA THR A 188 4.19 -21.98 15.90
C THR A 188 4.03 -21.67 17.39
N LYS A 189 2.79 -21.73 17.90
CA LYS A 189 2.52 -21.65 19.35
C LYS A 189 3.33 -22.63 20.21
N ALA A 190 3.62 -23.82 19.69
CA ALA A 190 4.41 -24.82 20.40
C ALA A 190 5.88 -24.40 20.48
N GLU A 191 6.45 -23.99 19.35
CA GLU A 191 7.82 -23.46 19.26
C GLU A 191 8.00 -22.22 20.12
N HIS A 192 7.03 -21.31 20.13
CA HIS A 192 7.10 -20.09 20.92
C HIS A 192 7.18 -20.40 22.42
N ARG A 193 6.33 -21.32 22.90
CA ARG A 193 6.37 -21.79 24.30
C ARG A 193 7.68 -22.49 24.64
N GLU A 194 8.21 -23.30 23.73
CA GLU A 194 9.52 -23.95 23.88
C GLU A 194 10.65 -22.92 24.03
N LEU A 195 10.70 -21.93 23.14
CA LEU A 195 11.68 -20.85 23.18
C LEU A 195 11.62 -20.07 24.50
N HIS A 196 10.42 -19.73 24.96
CA HIS A 196 10.24 -19.08 26.26
C HIS A 196 10.68 -19.96 27.44
N LYS A 197 10.44 -21.28 27.37
CA LYS A 197 10.93 -22.22 28.39
C LYS A 197 12.45 -22.25 28.44
N LEU A 198 13.12 -22.32 27.29
CA LEU A 198 14.59 -22.28 27.21
C LEU A 198 15.16 -20.99 27.81
N LEU A 199 14.51 -19.86 27.52
CA LEU A 199 14.89 -18.57 28.09
C LEU A 199 14.71 -18.51 29.61
N LYS A 200 13.60 -19.02 30.14
CA LYS A 200 13.33 -19.10 31.59
C LYS A 200 14.34 -19.98 32.31
N ASN A 201 14.74 -21.08 31.68
CA ASN A 201 15.75 -22.01 32.22
C ASN A 201 17.20 -21.49 32.08
N GLY A 202 17.41 -20.34 31.42
CA GLY A 202 18.75 -19.78 31.18
C GLY A 202 19.57 -20.52 30.13
N ASP A 203 19.00 -21.47 29.38
CA ASP A 203 19.71 -22.26 28.36
C ASP A 203 19.91 -21.46 27.06
N LYS A 204 20.90 -20.56 27.09
CA LYS A 204 21.27 -19.73 25.93
C LYS A 204 21.77 -20.56 24.74
N LYS A 205 22.36 -21.74 24.98
CA LYS A 205 22.93 -22.59 23.91
C LYS A 205 21.80 -23.32 23.18
N GLY A 206 20.89 -23.94 23.93
CA GLY A 206 19.67 -24.57 23.40
C GLY A 206 18.79 -23.57 22.68
N TYR A 207 18.55 -22.39 23.26
CA TYR A 207 17.78 -21.32 22.61
C TYR A 207 18.34 -20.96 21.22
N ARG A 208 19.64 -20.66 21.13
CA ARG A 208 20.29 -20.32 19.84
C ARG A 208 20.27 -21.48 18.85
N LYS A 209 20.38 -22.72 19.33
CA LYS A 209 20.29 -23.92 18.50
C LYS A 209 18.87 -24.03 17.91
N ARG A 210 17.84 -23.88 18.75
CA ARG A 210 16.44 -23.97 18.33
C ARG A 210 16.05 -22.89 17.33
N ILE A 211 16.46 -21.64 17.55
CA ILE A 211 16.26 -20.55 16.57
C ILE A 211 16.88 -20.90 15.21
N ARG A 212 18.08 -21.51 15.18
CA ARG A 212 18.73 -21.92 13.92
C ARG A 212 17.96 -23.04 13.20
N GLU A 213 17.37 -23.97 13.94
CA GLU A 213 16.53 -25.04 13.38
C GLU A 213 15.25 -24.49 12.77
N ILE A 214 14.52 -23.66 13.51
CA ILE A 214 13.30 -22.97 13.03
C ILE A 214 13.62 -22.14 11.77
N ARG A 215 14.75 -21.44 11.71
CA ARG A 215 15.17 -20.71 10.50
C ARG A 215 15.38 -21.63 9.30
N LYS A 216 15.96 -22.82 9.51
CA LYS A 216 16.16 -23.80 8.43
C LYS A 216 14.82 -24.37 7.95
N GLU A 217 13.90 -24.63 8.87
CA GLU A 217 12.54 -25.08 8.55
C GLU A 217 11.78 -24.01 7.76
N ASN A 218 11.81 -22.76 8.22
CA ASN A 218 11.13 -21.65 7.56
C ASN A 218 11.66 -21.39 6.16
N LYS A 219 12.94 -21.69 5.86
CA LYS A 219 13.50 -21.54 4.49
C LYS A 219 12.90 -22.50 3.46
N LYS A 220 12.18 -23.54 3.89
CA LYS A 220 11.49 -24.48 3.00
C LYS A 220 10.20 -23.90 2.40
N TRP A 221 9.74 -22.75 2.90
CA TRP A 221 8.47 -22.09 2.55
C TRP A 221 8.69 -20.58 2.35
#